data_AF-A0AAP6WRY8-F1
#
_entry.id   AF-A0AAP6WRY8-F1
#
_cell.length_a   1.000
_cell.length_b   1.000
_cell.length_c   1.000
_cell.angle_alpha   90.00
_cell.angle_beta   90.00
_cell.angle_gamma   90.00
#
_symmetry.space_group_name_H-M   'P 1'
#
loop_
_entity.id
_entity.type
_entity.pdbx_description
1 polymer ?
#
loop_
_entity_poly.entity_id
_entity_poly.type
_entity_poly.pdbx_seq_one_letter_code
_entity_poly.pdbx_strand_id
1 'polypeptide(L)'
;MKKLFIWSGIISLIFPLLFFFLIIGGSGEQPTPVNPNPNLTEEQLNFISQIVSGAKQSYEETGIFPSITLAQAILESGWGRSGLAIKANNLFGIKADSGWKGKVLEMPTQEHVNG
;
A
#
# COMPACT_ATOMS: atom_id res chain seq x y z
N MET A 1 19.03 41.50 -54.20
CA MET A 1 19.95 40.66 -53.40
C MET A 1 19.27 40.32 -52.08
N LYS A 2 19.20 39.01 -51.78
CA LYS A 2 18.91 38.34 -50.50
C LYS A 2 17.51 38.57 -49.88
N LYS A 3 16.60 37.64 -50.17
CA LYS A 3 15.45 37.31 -49.32
C LYS A 3 15.99 36.71 -48.02
N LEU A 4 15.75 37.35 -46.87
CA LEU A 4 16.07 36.78 -45.56
C LEU A 4 14.87 35.96 -45.08
N PHE A 5 15.14 34.68 -44.86
CA PHE A 5 14.20 33.59 -44.72
C PHE A 5 13.74 33.45 -43.26
N ILE A 6 12.44 33.21 -43.10
CA ILE A 6 11.71 33.05 -41.84
C ILE A 6 12.20 31.75 -41.17
N TRP A 7 12.92 31.84 -40.06
CA TRP A 7 13.32 30.65 -39.29
C TRP A 7 13.37 30.92 -37.77
N SER A 8 12.23 31.27 -37.19
CA SER A 8 12.05 31.31 -35.72
C SER A 8 10.85 30.49 -35.21
N GLY A 9 10.05 29.89 -36.10
CA GLY A 9 8.83 29.15 -35.71
C GLY A 9 8.97 27.64 -35.52
N ILE A 10 9.99 27.00 -36.11
CA ILE A 10 10.08 25.52 -36.15
C ILE A 10 10.88 24.97 -34.95
N ILE A 11 11.86 25.74 -34.45
CA ILE A 11 12.72 25.32 -33.32
C ILE A 11 11.95 25.29 -31.98
N SER A 12 10.88 26.07 -31.83
CA SER A 12 10.06 26.13 -30.61
C SER A 12 9.04 24.97 -30.47
N LEU A 13 8.77 24.21 -31.54
CA LEU A 13 7.83 23.07 -31.52
C LEU A 13 8.52 21.71 -31.51
N ILE A 14 9.83 21.65 -31.83
CA ILE A 14 10.61 20.41 -31.79
C ILE A 14 11.19 20.16 -30.39
N PHE A 15 11.51 21.21 -29.63
CA PHE A 15 12.09 21.10 -28.29
C PHE A 15 11.17 20.41 -27.24
N PRO A 16 9.84 20.67 -27.20
CA PRO A 16 8.95 19.94 -26.30
C PRO A 16 8.67 18.50 -26.76
N LEU A 17 8.72 18.21 -28.07
CA LEU A 17 8.51 16.84 -28.58
C LEU A 17 9.71 15.92 -28.29
N LEU A 18 10.94 16.44 -28.38
CA LEU A 18 12.15 15.70 -28.01
C LEU A 18 12.27 15.50 -26.49
N PHE A 19 11.83 16.49 -25.70
CA PHE A 19 11.82 16.39 -24.24
C PHE A 19 10.78 15.36 -23.73
N PHE A 20 9.64 15.26 -24.41
CA PHE A 20 8.63 14.23 -24.14
C PHE A 20 9.16 12.80 -24.41
N PHE A 21 10.01 12.63 -25.44
CA PHE A 21 10.65 11.35 -25.74
C PHE A 21 11.80 11.00 -24.77
N LEU A 22 12.45 12.00 -24.16
CA LEU A 22 13.51 11.77 -23.16
C LEU A 22 12.96 11.34 -21.79
N ILE A 23 11.71 11.67 -21.47
CA ILE A 23 11.01 11.20 -20.26
C ILE A 23 10.43 9.79 -20.44
N ILE A 24 10.05 9.41 -21.67
CA ILE A 24 9.49 8.08 -21.99
C ILE A 24 10.57 7.07 -22.40
N GLY A 25 11.78 7.52 -22.75
CA GLY A 25 12.92 6.69 -23.15
C GLY A 25 13.75 6.12 -22.00
N GLY A 26 13.40 6.40 -20.75
CA GLY A 26 13.87 5.57 -19.64
C GLY A 26 13.29 4.19 -19.83
N SER A 27 14.15 3.16 -19.84
CA SER A 27 13.77 1.77 -19.66
C SER A 27 13.01 1.62 -18.35
N GLY A 28 11.75 2.05 -18.31
CA GLY A 28 10.80 1.53 -17.37
C GLY A 28 10.70 0.08 -17.77
N GLU A 29 11.28 -0.80 -16.96
CA GLU A 29 10.69 -2.12 -16.78
C GLU A 29 9.19 -1.85 -16.70
N GLN A 30 8.45 -2.22 -17.76
CA GLN A 30 7.02 -2.35 -17.65
C GLN A 30 6.82 -3.16 -16.38
N PRO A 31 6.10 -2.66 -15.35
CA PRO A 31 5.89 -3.44 -14.15
C PRO A 31 5.41 -4.79 -14.64
N THR A 32 6.24 -5.81 -14.41
CA THR A 32 5.95 -7.15 -14.88
C THR A 32 4.54 -7.45 -14.41
N PRO A 33 3.68 -8.05 -15.26
CA PRO A 33 2.31 -8.35 -14.85
C PRO A 33 2.40 -9.07 -13.52
N VAL A 34 2.01 -8.37 -12.44
CA VAL A 34 2.08 -8.89 -11.09
C VAL A 34 1.23 -10.14 -11.17
N ASN A 35 1.84 -11.30 -10.92
CA ASN A 35 1.11 -12.55 -10.96
C ASN A 35 -0.10 -12.37 -10.03
N PRO A 36 -1.34 -12.37 -10.55
CA PRO A 36 -2.53 -12.09 -9.75
C PRO A 36 -2.77 -13.21 -8.73
N ASN A 37 -2.04 -14.32 -8.85
CA ASN A 37 -2.02 -15.40 -7.91
C ASN A 37 -0.72 -15.38 -7.10
N PRO A 38 -0.64 -14.60 -6.00
CA PRO A 38 0.37 -14.86 -4.99
C PRO A 38 0.24 -16.33 -4.59
N ASN A 39 1.34 -17.08 -4.56
CA ASN A 39 1.34 -18.45 -4.04
C ASN A 39 1.10 -18.41 -2.52
N LEU A 40 -0.13 -18.12 -2.11
CA LEU A 40 -0.58 -18.10 -0.72
C LEU A 40 -0.72 -19.53 -0.23
N THR A 41 -0.26 -19.75 0.99
CA THR A 41 -0.50 -21.01 1.71
C THR A 41 -1.97 -21.13 2.11
N GLU A 42 -2.42 -22.35 2.39
CA GLU A 42 -3.77 -22.59 2.91
C GLU A 42 -4.02 -21.83 4.23
N GLU A 43 -3.00 -21.72 5.09
CA GLU A 43 -3.07 -20.95 6.34
C GLU A 43 -3.35 -19.47 6.08
N GLN A 44 -2.67 -18.87 5.09
CA GLN A 44 -2.86 -17.48 4.71
C GLN A 44 -4.26 -17.23 4.11
N LEU A 45 -4.73 -18.15 3.28
CA LEU A 45 -6.09 -18.10 2.73
C LEU A 45 -7.15 -18.23 3.83
N ASN A 46 -6.92 -19.11 4.80
CA ASN A 46 -7.79 -19.28 5.97
C ASN A 46 -7.80 -18.02 6.84
N PHE A 47 -6.65 -17.38 7.07
CA PHE A 47 -6.61 -16.12 7.81
C PHE A 47 -7.44 -15.03 7.09
N ILE A 48 -7.27 -14.87 5.78
CA ILE A 48 -8.06 -13.91 4.99
C ILE A 48 -9.56 -14.21 5.10
N SER A 49 -9.96 -15.48 4.96
CA SER A 49 -11.37 -15.86 5.00
C SER A 49 -12.02 -15.57 6.36
N GLN A 50 -11.26 -15.64 7.45
CA GLN A 50 -11.75 -15.32 8.80
C GLN A 50 -12.04 -13.82 9.00
N ILE A 51 -11.25 -12.94 8.37
CA ILE A 51 -11.31 -11.49 8.65
C ILE A 51 -11.99 -10.65 7.55
N VAL A 52 -12.19 -11.23 6.35
CA VAL A 52 -12.73 -10.50 5.18
C VAL A 52 -14.14 -9.94 5.40
N SER A 53 -14.99 -10.64 6.17
CA SER A 53 -16.33 -10.14 6.50
C SER A 53 -16.27 -8.87 7.34
N GLY A 54 -15.44 -8.85 8.38
CA GLY A 54 -15.22 -7.68 9.22
C GLY A 54 -14.59 -6.50 8.45
N ALA A 55 -13.66 -6.79 7.54
CA ALA A 55 -13.08 -5.76 6.68
C ALA A 55 -14.14 -5.12 5.74
N LYS A 56 -15.06 -5.91 5.18
CA LYS A 56 -16.18 -5.40 4.37
C LYS A 56 -17.16 -4.58 5.21
N GLN A 57 -17.49 -5.05 6.41
CA GLN A 57 -18.35 -4.28 7.31
C GLN A 57 -17.73 -2.93 7.68
N SER A 58 -16.44 -2.93 8.04
CA SER A 58 -15.71 -1.69 8.35
C SER A 58 -15.72 -0.70 7.17
N TYR A 59 -15.67 -1.18 5.93
CA TYR A 59 -15.81 -0.33 4.75
C TYR A 59 -17.18 0.36 4.69
N GLU A 60 -18.28 -0.35 4.96
CA GLU A 60 -19.62 0.26 4.98
C GLU A 60 -19.74 1.36 6.05
N GLU A 61 -19.04 1.21 7.18
CA GLU A 61 -19.08 2.14 8.31
C GLU A 61 -18.12 3.34 8.15
N THR A 62 -16.96 3.13 7.51
CA THR A 62 -15.84 4.09 7.52
C THR A 62 -15.40 4.56 6.14
N GLY A 63 -15.75 3.85 5.07
CA GLY A 63 -15.26 4.08 3.71
C GLY A 63 -13.82 3.60 3.46
N ILE A 64 -13.15 3.00 4.45
CA ILE A 64 -11.78 2.45 4.26
C ILE A 64 -11.88 1.16 3.47
N PHE A 65 -11.20 1.10 2.31
CA PHE A 65 -11.27 -0.07 1.44
C PHE A 65 -10.84 -1.36 2.16
N PRO A 66 -11.58 -2.48 1.98
CA PRO A 66 -11.25 -3.74 2.64
C PRO A 66 -9.82 -4.23 2.36
N SER A 67 -9.25 -3.93 1.19
CA SER A 67 -7.87 -4.26 0.86
C SER A 67 -6.85 -3.62 1.80
N ILE A 68 -7.08 -2.39 2.24
CA ILE A 68 -6.21 -1.68 3.19
C ILE A 68 -6.30 -2.33 4.56
N THR A 69 -7.53 -2.54 5.06
CA THR A 69 -7.78 -3.19 6.36
C THR A 69 -7.17 -4.59 6.40
N LEU A 70 -7.36 -5.38 5.34
CA LEU A 70 -6.77 -6.72 5.22
C LEU A 70 -5.24 -6.68 5.19
N ALA A 71 -4.65 -5.76 4.40
CA ALA A 71 -3.20 -5.64 4.30
C ALA A 71 -2.57 -5.28 5.66
N GLN A 72 -3.18 -4.32 6.38
CA GLN A 72 -2.71 -3.95 7.72
C GLN A 72 -2.86 -5.10 8.71
N ALA A 73 -4.01 -5.77 8.74
CA ALA A 73 -4.22 -6.93 9.60
C ALA A 73 -3.18 -8.04 9.30
N ILE A 74 -2.90 -8.33 8.03
CA ILE A 74 -1.89 -9.32 7.61
C ILE A 74 -0.51 -8.94 8.13
N LEU A 75 -0.10 -7.69 7.92
CA LEU A 75 1.24 -7.19 8.28
C LEU A 75 1.43 -7.19 9.80
N GLU A 76 0.54 -6.52 10.54
CA GLU A 76 0.69 -6.25 11.97
C GLU A 76 0.51 -7.53 12.82
N SER A 77 -0.33 -8.45 12.36
CA SER A 77 -0.53 -9.73 13.05
C SER A 77 0.38 -10.85 12.56
N GLY A 78 1.17 -10.63 11.50
CA GLY A 78 1.98 -11.67 10.87
C GLY A 78 1.15 -12.86 10.38
N TRP A 79 0.05 -12.59 9.68
CA TRP A 79 -0.97 -13.58 9.27
C TRP A 79 -1.73 -14.22 10.46
N GLY A 80 -2.02 -13.43 11.50
CA GLY A 80 -2.75 -13.89 12.69
C GLY A 80 -1.91 -14.67 13.70
N ARG A 81 -0.61 -14.82 13.46
CA ARG A 81 0.29 -15.66 14.26
C ARG A 81 0.99 -14.92 15.38
N SER A 82 0.90 -13.59 15.42
CA SER A 82 1.51 -12.81 16.50
C SER A 82 0.91 -13.20 17.85
N GLY A 83 1.74 -13.17 18.91
CA GLY A 83 1.28 -13.49 20.26
C GLY A 83 0.14 -12.57 20.72
N LEU A 84 0.14 -11.31 20.27
CA LEU A 84 -0.91 -10.34 20.53
C LEU A 84 -2.23 -10.71 19.82
N ALA A 85 -2.16 -11.11 18.54
CA ALA A 85 -3.33 -11.56 17.79
C ALA A 85 -3.95 -12.81 18.42
N ILE A 86 -3.13 -13.81 18.76
CA ILE A 86 -3.60 -15.08 19.34
C ILE A 86 -4.18 -14.89 20.75
N LYS A 87 -3.52 -14.12 21.61
CA LYS A 87 -3.91 -14.02 23.03
C LYS A 87 -5.01 -12.98 23.27
N ALA A 88 -5.09 -11.94 22.43
CA ALA A 88 -5.97 -10.79 22.66
C ALA A 88 -6.93 -10.49 21.50
N ASN A 89 -6.90 -11.24 20.39
CA ASN A 89 -7.64 -10.94 19.16
C ASN A 89 -7.37 -9.51 18.64
N ASN A 90 -6.18 -8.98 18.91
CA ASN A 90 -5.77 -7.64 18.46
C ASN A 90 -4.87 -7.78 17.24
N LEU A 91 -5.49 -7.63 16.05
CA LEU A 91 -4.84 -7.83 14.76
C LEU A 91 -4.00 -6.63 14.29
N PHE A 92 -4.18 -5.46 14.91
CA PHE A 92 -3.69 -4.18 14.40
C PHE A 92 -2.66 -3.53 15.34
N GLY A 93 -2.28 -4.20 16.44
CA GLY A 93 -1.32 -3.63 17.39
C GLY A 93 -1.84 -2.40 18.15
N ILE A 94 -3.16 -2.20 18.25
CA ILE A 94 -3.72 -1.02 18.91
C ILE A 94 -3.45 -1.11 20.41
N LYS A 95 -2.81 -0.07 20.96
CA LYS A 95 -2.53 0.07 22.38
C LYS A 95 -3.77 0.60 23.11
N ALA A 96 -3.97 0.16 24.35
CA ALA A 96 -4.97 0.73 25.23
C ALA A 96 -4.50 2.10 25.73
N ASP A 97 -5.35 3.11 25.62
CA ASP A 97 -5.15 4.41 26.23
C ASP A 97 -5.94 4.54 27.55
N SER A 98 -5.90 5.73 28.16
CA SER A 98 -6.65 6.01 29.40
C SER A 98 -8.19 5.89 29.26
N GLY A 99 -8.70 5.98 28.02
CA GLY A 99 -10.11 5.84 27.69
C GLY A 99 -10.58 4.38 27.66
N TRP A 100 -9.70 3.44 27.35
CA TRP A 100 -10.05 2.02 27.26
C TRP A 100 -10.50 1.43 28.61
N LYS A 101 -11.66 0.77 28.62
CA LYS A 101 -12.26 0.12 29.82
C LYS A 101 -12.33 -1.41 29.71
N GLY A 102 -11.88 -1.97 28.59
CA GLY A 102 -11.90 -3.41 28.33
C GLY A 102 -10.70 -4.14 28.94
N LYS A 103 -10.56 -5.42 28.58
CA LYS A 103 -9.39 -6.21 28.94
C LYS A 103 -8.13 -5.61 28.30
N VAL A 104 -7.01 -5.72 28.99
CA VAL A 104 -5.69 -5.29 28.52
C VAL A 104 -4.72 -6.46 28.61
N LEU A 105 -3.72 -6.48 27.73
CA LEU A 105 -2.60 -7.41 27.75
C LEU A 105 -1.31 -6.60 27.61
N GLU A 106 -0.43 -6.72 28.60
CA GLU A 106 0.91 -6.12 28.52
C GLU A 106 1.84 -7.01 27.69
N MET A 107 2.53 -6.42 26.72
CA MET A 107 3.48 -7.09 25.84
C MET A 107 4.54 -6.09 25.38
N PRO A 108 5.82 -6.49 25.25
CA PRO A 108 6.84 -5.62 24.67
C PRO A 108 6.51 -5.26 23.22
N THR A 109 6.86 -4.04 22.83
CA THR A 109 6.71 -3.53 21.46
C THR A 109 7.97 -2.74 21.09
N GLN A 110 8.26 -2.64 19.80
CA GLN A 110 9.40 -1.90 19.29
C GLN A 110 8.94 -0.52 18.83
N GLU A 111 9.67 0.51 19.25
CA GLU A 111 9.48 1.88 18.78
C GLU A 111 10.83 2.40 18.28
N HIS A 112 10.80 3.13 17.17
CA HIS A 112 11.97 3.82 16.62
C HIS A 112 11.83 5.32 16.89
N VAL A 113 12.78 5.90 17.63
CA VAL A 113 12.78 7.31 18.02
C VAL A 113 14.10 7.93 17.56
N ASN A 114 14.03 8.92 16.67
CA ASN A 114 15.18 9.61 16.05
C ASN A 114 16.06 8.75 15.12
N GLY A 115 15.55 7.64 14.59
CA GLY A 115 16.25 6.77 13.64
C GLY A 115 17.28 5.86 14.29
#